data_AF-A0A1V5KQC5-F1
#
_entry.id   AF-A0A1V5KQC5-F1
#
_cell.length_a   1.000
_cell.length_b   1.000
_cell.length_c   1.000
_cell.angle_alpha   90.00
_cell.angle_beta   90.00
_cell.angle_gamma   90.00
#
_symmetry.space_group_name_H-M   'P 1'
#
loop_
_entity.id
_entity.type
_entity.pdbx_description
1 polymer ?
#
loop_
_entity_poly.entity_id
_entity_poly.type
_entity_poly.pdbx_seq_one_letter_code
_entity_poly.pdbx_strand_id
1 'polypeptide(L)'
;MIPPGVQVEVLERVLSIATELSLEGREGKPVGSLFVLGDSEKVLEHSQPLLLNPFYGYSEDERNVLNPFMDETIKELSSIDGAFVIKGNGVVESAGSLLRPTQYPKNLPSGLGSRHAAAAGISLSFKCVAIVVSSSTGHVSIFSGGDMILLTENKIGGYF
;
A
#
# COMPACT_ATOMS: atom_id res chain seq x y z
N MET A 1 10.61 -1.09 -11.73
CA MET A 1 11.94 -1.10 -11.06
C MET A 1 11.75 -0.66 -9.62
N ILE A 2 12.47 -1.24 -8.66
CA ILE A 2 12.44 -0.74 -7.28
C ILE A 2 13.03 0.69 -7.26
N PRO A 3 12.31 1.69 -6.72
CA PRO A 3 12.79 3.07 -6.65
C PRO A 3 14.08 3.16 -5.83
N PRO A 4 14.98 4.09 -6.18
CA PRO A 4 16.18 4.34 -5.39
C PRO A 4 15.81 4.67 -3.94
N GLY A 5 16.47 4.02 -2.98
CA GLY A 5 16.28 4.27 -1.55
C GLY A 5 15.21 3.41 -0.87
N VAL A 6 14.44 2.60 -1.61
CA VAL A 6 13.59 1.56 -1.00
C VAL A 6 14.43 0.30 -0.78
N GLN A 7 14.57 -0.10 0.48
CA GLN A 7 15.29 -1.32 0.85
C GLN A 7 14.47 -2.56 0.44
N VAL A 8 15.15 -3.59 -0.06
CA VAL A 8 14.50 -4.81 -0.58
C VAL A 8 13.71 -5.52 0.52
N GLU A 9 14.30 -5.66 1.70
CA GLU A 9 13.65 -6.26 2.88
C GLU A 9 12.35 -5.54 3.28
N VAL A 10 12.27 -4.22 3.11
CA VAL A 10 11.05 -3.44 3.39
C VAL A 10 9.97 -3.75 2.35
N LEU A 11 10.34 -3.81 1.07
CA LEU A 11 9.42 -4.18 0.01
C LEU A 11 8.89 -5.60 0.20
N GLU A 12 9.77 -6.55 0.47
CA GLU A 12 9.42 -7.95 0.76
C GLU A 12 8.49 -8.06 1.96
N ARG A 13 8.77 -7.31 3.03
CA ARG A 13 7.94 -7.31 4.23
C ARG A 13 6.54 -6.77 3.96
N VAL A 14 6.41 -5.63 3.28
CA VAL A 14 5.10 -5.07 2.95
C VAL A 14 4.34 -5.97 1.97
N LEU A 15 5.02 -6.62 1.05
CA LEU A 15 4.41 -7.62 0.18
C LEU A 15 3.89 -8.83 0.96
N SER A 16 4.64 -9.35 1.93
CA SER A 16 4.16 -10.42 2.81
C SER A 16 2.88 -10.01 3.51
N ILE A 17 2.85 -8.83 4.12
CA ILE A 17 1.66 -8.30 4.81
C ILE A 17 0.49 -8.15 3.83
N ALA A 18 0.72 -7.62 2.63
CA ALA A 18 -0.31 -7.47 1.61
C ALA A 18 -0.87 -8.83 1.15
N THR A 19 -0.04 -9.87 1.04
CA THR A 19 -0.46 -11.24 0.74
C THR A 19 -1.25 -11.86 1.89
N GLU A 20 -0.87 -11.63 3.15
CA GLU A 20 -1.63 -12.08 4.32
C GLU A 20 -3.01 -11.41 4.35
N LEU A 21 -3.09 -10.09 4.12
CA LEU A 21 -4.36 -9.35 4.01
C LEU A 21 -5.25 -9.81 2.84
N SER A 22 -4.62 -10.33 1.79
CA SER A 22 -5.29 -10.89 0.61
C SER A 22 -5.89 -12.27 0.90
N LEU A 23 -5.16 -13.14 1.59
CA LEU A 23 -5.51 -14.55 1.79
C LEU A 23 -6.28 -14.79 3.09
N GLU A 24 -5.77 -14.31 4.21
CA GLU A 24 -6.37 -14.46 5.54
C GLU A 24 -7.40 -13.37 5.76
N GLY A 25 -7.02 -12.14 5.40
CA GLY A 25 -7.85 -10.95 5.51
C GLY A 25 -8.44 -10.77 6.92
N ARG A 26 -9.71 -10.33 6.99
CA ARG A 26 -10.48 -10.18 8.24
C ARG A 26 -11.80 -10.92 8.09
N GLU A 27 -12.15 -11.75 9.06
CA GLU A 27 -13.34 -12.61 9.00
C GLU A 27 -13.39 -13.51 7.74
N GLY A 28 -12.21 -13.92 7.24
CA GLY A 28 -12.07 -14.75 6.04
C GLY A 28 -12.34 -14.01 4.72
N LYS A 29 -12.32 -12.68 4.73
CA LYS A 29 -12.46 -11.85 3.52
C LYS A 29 -11.24 -10.96 3.32
N PRO A 30 -10.78 -10.76 2.07
CA PRO A 30 -9.66 -9.88 1.78
C PRO A 30 -9.89 -8.47 2.32
N VAL A 31 -8.85 -7.87 2.90
CA VAL A 31 -8.87 -6.48 3.38
C VAL A 31 -8.24 -5.59 2.33
N GLY A 32 -9.02 -4.67 1.77
CA GLY A 32 -8.55 -3.77 0.73
C GLY A 32 -7.64 -2.68 1.29
N SER A 33 -6.40 -2.62 0.84
CA SER A 33 -5.37 -1.75 1.42
C SER A 33 -4.49 -1.13 0.34
N LEU A 34 -3.84 -0.01 0.70
CA LEU A 34 -2.91 0.71 -0.17
C LEU A 34 -1.67 1.08 0.64
N PHE A 35 -0.51 0.61 0.21
CA PHE A 35 0.79 0.94 0.78
C PHE A 35 1.60 1.73 -0.25
N VAL A 36 2.27 2.81 0.17
CA VAL A 36 3.17 3.60 -0.67
C VAL A 36 4.55 3.62 -0.03
N LEU A 37 5.57 3.16 -0.77
CA LEU A 37 6.94 3.02 -0.30
C LEU A 37 7.87 3.93 -1.09
N GLY A 38 8.63 4.78 -0.37
CA GLY A 38 9.59 5.72 -0.95
C GLY A 38 9.01 7.10 -1.26
N ASP A 39 9.90 8.09 -1.45
CA ASP A 39 9.59 9.52 -1.63
C ASP A 39 8.51 10.04 -0.64
N SER A 40 8.55 9.53 0.61
CA SER A 40 7.45 9.66 1.58
C SER A 40 7.13 11.11 1.92
N GLU A 41 8.15 11.97 1.97
CA GLU A 41 7.99 13.42 2.21
C GLU A 41 7.10 14.06 1.13
N LYS A 42 7.40 13.84 -0.16
CA LYS A 42 6.57 14.36 -1.26
C LYS A 42 5.19 13.73 -1.31
N VAL A 43 5.10 12.43 -1.02
CA VAL A 43 3.81 11.73 -0.94
C VAL A 43 2.94 12.36 0.14
N LEU A 44 3.51 12.69 1.31
CA LEU A 44 2.80 13.33 2.41
C LEU A 44 2.39 14.77 2.09
N GLU A 45 3.28 15.57 1.48
CA GLU A 45 2.97 16.92 0.98
C GLU A 45 1.78 16.92 0.02
N HIS A 46 1.61 15.83 -0.73
CA HIS A 46 0.52 15.61 -1.67
C HIS A 46 -0.52 14.63 -1.12
N SER A 47 -0.72 14.64 0.19
CA SER A 47 -1.75 13.85 0.86
C SER A 47 -2.57 14.71 1.83
N GLN A 48 -3.75 14.21 2.18
CA GLN A 48 -4.55 14.76 3.26
C GLN A 48 -4.87 13.65 4.27
N PRO A 49 -4.66 13.86 5.58
CA PRO A 49 -5.08 12.88 6.57
C PRO A 49 -6.61 12.77 6.59
N LEU A 50 -7.13 11.54 6.54
CA LEU A 50 -8.55 11.24 6.73
C LEU A 50 -8.91 11.04 8.21
N LEU A 51 -7.92 10.68 9.02
CA LEU A 51 -7.99 10.55 10.47
C LEU A 51 -6.69 11.04 11.11
N LEU A 52 -6.69 11.14 12.44
CA LEU A 52 -5.45 11.37 13.19
C LEU A 52 -4.45 10.26 12.89
N ASN A 53 -3.20 10.62 12.67
CA ASN A 53 -2.15 9.68 12.34
C ASN A 53 -1.82 8.81 13.57
N PRO A 54 -2.07 7.48 13.53
CA PRO A 54 -1.84 6.62 14.68
C PRO A 54 -0.34 6.40 14.99
N PHE A 55 0.55 6.75 14.05
CA PHE A 55 1.99 6.61 14.22
C PHE A 55 2.68 7.87 14.78
N TYR A 56 1.93 8.96 14.96
CA TYR A 56 2.48 10.21 15.48
C TYR A 56 2.89 10.07 16.95
N GLY A 57 4.12 10.49 17.28
CA GLY A 57 4.66 10.46 18.64
C GLY A 57 5.44 9.19 19.01
N TYR A 58 5.41 8.16 18.15
CA TYR A 58 6.22 6.95 18.32
C TYR A 58 7.61 7.10 17.67
N SER A 59 8.61 6.44 18.25
CA SER A 59 9.96 6.40 17.68
C SER A 59 9.97 5.68 16.33
N GLU A 60 11.01 5.93 15.50
CA GLU A 60 11.13 5.28 14.20
C GLU A 60 11.24 3.75 14.31
N ASP A 61 11.91 3.24 15.33
CA ASP A 61 12.07 1.79 15.58
C ASP A 61 10.74 1.12 15.96
N GLU A 62 9.92 1.80 16.77
CA GLU A 62 8.59 1.31 17.16
C GLU A 62 7.64 1.24 15.98
N ARG A 63 7.75 2.15 15.01
CA ARG A 63 6.89 2.21 13.82
C ARG A 63 7.56 1.72 12.54
N ASN A 64 8.62 0.92 12.65
CA ASN A 64 9.24 0.30 11.49
C ASN A 64 8.48 -0.97 11.10
N VAL A 65 8.16 -1.16 9.83
CA VAL A 65 7.45 -2.36 9.33
C VAL A 65 8.27 -3.65 9.48
N LEU A 66 9.59 -3.53 9.63
CA LEU A 66 10.50 -4.64 9.93
C LEU A 66 10.46 -5.04 11.42
N ASN A 67 9.84 -4.24 12.28
CA ASN A 67 9.64 -4.59 13.66
C ASN A 67 8.61 -5.75 13.74
N PRO A 68 8.96 -6.90 14.36
CA PRO A 68 8.07 -8.06 14.45
C PRO A 68 6.76 -7.80 15.20
N PHE A 69 6.67 -6.72 15.98
CA PHE A 69 5.45 -6.33 16.70
C PHE A 69 4.50 -5.45 15.85
N MET A 70 4.88 -5.11 14.62
CA MET A 70 4.12 -4.19 13.76
C MET A 70 2.98 -4.88 12.99
N ASP A 71 3.00 -6.20 12.89
CA ASP A 71 2.09 -6.97 12.03
C ASP A 71 0.62 -6.73 12.35
N GLU A 72 0.24 -6.96 13.61
CA GLU A 72 -1.14 -6.78 14.06
C GLU A 72 -1.57 -5.31 13.96
N THR A 73 -0.65 -4.37 14.20
CA THR A 73 -0.94 -2.93 14.06
C THR A 73 -1.26 -2.58 12.62
N ILE A 74 -0.45 -3.03 11.66
CA ILE A 74 -0.69 -2.78 10.24
C ILE A 74 -1.96 -3.50 9.78
N LYS A 75 -2.20 -4.73 10.23
CA LYS A 75 -3.41 -5.49 9.89
C LYS A 75 -4.69 -4.83 10.39
N GLU A 76 -4.71 -4.38 11.65
CA GLU A 76 -5.89 -3.70 12.20
C GLU A 76 -6.13 -2.37 11.48
N LEU A 77 -5.08 -1.55 11.30
CA LEU A 77 -5.16 -0.28 10.59
C LEU A 77 -5.46 -0.43 9.10
N SER A 78 -5.22 -1.60 8.50
CA SER A 78 -5.51 -1.85 7.07
C SER A 78 -6.99 -1.82 6.72
N SER A 79 -7.86 -1.89 7.73
CA SER A 79 -9.31 -1.75 7.59
C SER A 79 -9.78 -0.30 7.42
N ILE A 80 -8.91 0.70 7.66
CA ILE A 80 -9.27 2.11 7.55
C ILE A 80 -9.14 2.62 6.11
N ASP A 81 -9.83 3.71 5.80
CA ASP A 81 -9.71 4.37 4.50
C ASP A 81 -8.42 5.17 4.37
N GLY A 82 -7.82 5.12 3.18
CA GLY A 82 -6.58 5.82 2.83
C GLY A 82 -5.40 4.88 2.59
N ALA A 83 -4.22 5.48 2.49
CA ALA A 83 -2.96 4.79 2.27
C ALA A 83 -2.10 4.77 3.55
N PHE A 84 -1.28 3.73 3.67
CA PHE A 84 -0.05 3.78 4.45
C PHE A 84 1.03 4.47 3.63
N VAL A 85 1.75 5.43 4.22
CA VAL A 85 2.93 6.03 3.62
C VAL A 85 4.15 5.58 4.42
N ILE A 86 5.10 4.94 3.73
CA ILE A 86 6.24 4.25 4.33
C ILE A 86 7.53 4.77 3.70
N LYS A 87 8.49 5.16 4.54
CA LYS A 87 9.84 5.52 4.12
C LYS A 87 10.54 4.30 3.49
N GLY A 88 11.54 4.56 2.66
CA GLY A 88 12.31 3.49 2.02
C GLY A 88 13.07 2.58 3.00
N ASN A 89 13.27 3.01 4.24
CA ASN A 89 13.86 2.23 5.34
C ASN A 89 12.84 1.53 6.25
N GLY A 90 11.56 1.52 5.88
CA GLY A 90 10.52 0.76 6.58
C GLY A 90 9.77 1.52 7.66
N VAL A 91 10.19 2.75 7.99
CA VAL A 91 9.47 3.59 8.95
C VAL A 91 8.12 4.01 8.37
N VAL A 92 7.04 3.67 9.06
CA VAL A 92 5.67 4.05 8.68
C VAL A 92 5.42 5.48 9.13
N GLU A 93 5.25 6.39 8.17
CA GLU A 93 5.02 7.81 8.43
C GLU A 93 3.56 8.11 8.71
N SER A 94 2.63 7.43 8.04
CA SER A 94 1.19 7.61 8.27
C SER A 94 0.38 6.38 7.89
N ALA A 95 -0.82 6.30 8.47
CA ALA A 95 -1.94 5.55 7.92
C ALA A 95 -3.14 6.47 7.76
N GLY A 96 -4.02 6.14 6.83
CA GLY A 96 -5.21 6.94 6.57
C GLY A 96 -4.98 8.17 5.69
N SER A 97 -3.96 8.14 4.84
CA SER A 97 -3.66 9.26 3.94
C SER A 97 -4.48 9.17 2.65
N LEU A 98 -5.31 10.18 2.38
CA LEU A 98 -5.91 10.39 1.06
C LEU A 98 -4.85 10.98 0.13
N LEU A 99 -4.41 10.19 -0.84
CA LEU A 99 -3.41 10.60 -1.81
C LEU A 99 -4.00 11.55 -2.85
N ARG A 100 -3.25 12.61 -3.20
CA ARG A 100 -3.57 13.58 -4.25
C ARG A 100 -2.46 13.60 -5.31
N PRO A 101 -2.40 12.59 -6.19
CA PRO A 101 -1.42 12.56 -7.28
C PRO A 101 -1.46 13.83 -8.13
N THR A 102 -0.30 14.25 -8.64
CA THR A 102 -0.19 15.36 -9.60
C THR A 102 -0.34 14.88 -11.05
N GLN A 103 -0.19 13.58 -11.28
CA GLN A 103 -0.34 12.93 -12.57
C GLN A 103 -1.29 11.73 -12.44
N TYR A 104 -1.98 11.43 -13.54
CA TYR A 104 -2.86 10.27 -13.66
C TYR A 104 -2.50 9.50 -14.94
N PRO A 105 -2.45 8.16 -14.90
CA PRO A 105 -2.20 7.36 -16.09
C PRO A 105 -3.32 7.59 -17.10
N LYS A 106 -2.96 7.69 -18.39
CA LYS A 106 -3.95 7.90 -19.46
C LYS A 106 -4.87 6.69 -19.63
N ASN A 107 -4.34 5.49 -19.42
CA ASN A 107 -5.04 4.23 -19.59
C ASN A 107 -4.85 3.38 -18.32
N LEU A 108 -5.86 3.36 -17.45
CA LEU A 108 -5.94 2.40 -16.36
C LEU A 108 -6.93 1.30 -16.77
N PRO A 109 -6.63 0.01 -16.56
CA PRO A 109 -7.57 -1.07 -16.85
C PRO A 109 -8.95 -0.83 -16.22
N SER A 110 -10.01 -1.12 -16.97
CA SER A 110 -11.38 -1.04 -16.45
C SER A 110 -11.60 -2.04 -15.32
N GLY A 111 -12.46 -1.69 -14.36
CA GLY A 111 -12.77 -2.54 -13.20
C GLY A 111 -11.86 -2.33 -11.99
N LEU A 112 -10.88 -1.42 -12.09
CA LEU A 112 -10.01 -1.03 -10.98
C LEU A 112 -10.64 0.13 -10.17
N GLY A 113 -10.65 -0.02 -8.84
CA GLY A 113 -11.24 0.95 -7.91
C GLY A 113 -10.34 2.14 -7.55
N SER A 114 -10.80 2.99 -6.63
CA SER A 114 -10.12 4.24 -6.21
C SER A 114 -8.69 4.03 -5.69
N ARG A 115 -8.43 2.98 -4.91
CA ARG A 115 -7.07 2.64 -4.42
C ARG A 115 -6.09 2.35 -5.56
N HIS A 116 -6.54 1.69 -6.62
CA HIS A 116 -5.71 1.42 -7.81
C HIS A 116 -5.43 2.70 -8.59
N ALA A 117 -6.44 3.57 -8.78
CA ALA A 117 -6.24 4.86 -9.44
C ALA A 117 -5.27 5.76 -8.65
N ALA A 118 -5.38 5.77 -7.33
CA ALA A 118 -4.46 6.48 -6.44
C ALA A 118 -3.03 5.92 -6.53
N ALA A 119 -2.87 4.59 -6.51
CA ALA A 119 -1.58 3.92 -6.63
C ALA A 119 -0.88 4.21 -7.97
N ALA A 120 -1.62 4.13 -9.07
CA ALA A 120 -1.09 4.43 -10.39
C ALA A 120 -0.70 5.91 -10.53
N GLY A 121 -1.56 6.82 -10.04
CA GLY A 121 -1.25 8.26 -10.07
C GLY A 121 -0.05 8.62 -9.19
N ILE A 122 0.01 8.12 -7.96
CA ILE A 122 1.08 8.51 -7.01
C ILE A 122 2.45 7.97 -7.46
N SER A 123 2.49 6.72 -7.95
CA SER A 123 3.72 6.10 -8.45
C SER A 123 4.19 6.69 -9.79
N LEU A 124 3.30 7.34 -10.55
CA LEU A 124 3.64 8.16 -11.71
C LEU A 124 4.14 9.56 -11.31
N SER A 125 3.59 10.11 -10.23
CA SER A 125 3.91 11.46 -9.74
C SER A 125 5.29 11.52 -9.06
N PHE A 126 5.65 10.48 -8.31
CA PHE A 126 6.81 10.47 -7.41
C PHE A 126 7.61 9.17 -7.51
N LYS A 127 8.84 9.17 -6.96
CA LYS A 127 9.73 8.00 -7.00
C LYS A 127 9.38 7.00 -5.90
N CYS A 128 8.23 6.34 -6.04
CA CYS A 128 7.71 5.38 -5.08
C CYS A 128 7.18 4.11 -5.75
N VAL A 129 6.96 3.07 -4.93
CA VAL A 129 6.16 1.89 -5.27
C VAL A 129 4.86 1.99 -4.52
N ALA A 130 3.75 1.66 -5.17
CA ALA A 130 2.48 1.49 -4.48
C ALA A 130 2.00 0.03 -4.58
N ILE A 131 1.59 -0.57 -3.46
CA ILE A 131 1.05 -1.92 -3.38
C ILE A 131 -0.43 -1.81 -3.02
N VAL A 132 -1.28 -2.47 -3.80
CA VAL A 132 -2.73 -2.48 -3.59
C VAL A 132 -3.20 -3.89 -3.34
N VAL A 133 -4.02 -4.07 -2.31
CA VAL A 133 -4.86 -5.25 -2.12
C VAL A 133 -6.28 -4.89 -2.53
N SER A 134 -6.86 -5.66 -3.44
CA SER A 134 -8.26 -5.49 -3.87
C SER A 134 -9.22 -6.09 -2.85
N SER A 135 -10.15 -5.30 -2.32
CA SER A 135 -11.19 -5.81 -1.41
C SER A 135 -12.20 -6.74 -2.09
N SER A 136 -12.38 -6.64 -3.41
CA SER A 136 -13.36 -7.44 -4.14
C SER A 136 -12.80 -8.76 -4.66
N THR A 137 -11.51 -8.82 -4.99
CA THR A 137 -10.87 -10.01 -5.59
C THR A 137 -9.76 -10.60 -4.73
N GLY A 138 -9.28 -9.88 -3.72
CA GLY A 138 -8.07 -10.21 -2.99
C GLY A 138 -6.78 -10.08 -3.81
N HIS A 139 -6.83 -9.64 -5.06
CA HIS A 139 -5.62 -9.51 -5.88
C HIS A 139 -4.64 -8.50 -5.28
N VAL A 140 -3.36 -8.88 -5.25
CA VAL A 140 -2.26 -7.99 -4.89
C VAL A 140 -1.60 -7.46 -6.15
N SER A 141 -1.49 -6.14 -6.27
CA SER A 141 -0.90 -5.47 -7.43
C SER A 141 0.17 -4.47 -7.01
N ILE A 142 1.26 -4.41 -7.75
CA ILE A 142 2.32 -3.42 -7.61
C ILE A 142 2.16 -2.35 -8.68
N PHE A 143 2.34 -1.09 -8.32
CA PHE A 143 2.40 0.06 -9.20
C PHE A 143 3.77 0.75 -9.08
N SER A 144 4.40 1.04 -10.21
CA SER A 144 5.68 1.75 -10.29
C SER A 144 5.73 2.55 -11.58
N GLY A 145 5.97 3.87 -11.50
CA GLY A 145 5.96 4.73 -12.68
C GLY A 145 4.61 4.82 -13.39
N GLY A 146 3.51 4.52 -12.68
CA GLY A 146 2.16 4.42 -13.26
C GLY A 146 1.82 3.08 -13.90
N ASP A 147 2.80 2.19 -14.10
CA ASP A 147 2.60 0.85 -14.64
C ASP A 147 2.20 -0.13 -13.53
N MET A 148 1.28 -1.04 -13.85
CA MET A 148 0.74 -2.05 -12.94
C MET A 148 1.31 -3.43 -13.25
N ILE A 149 1.68 -4.18 -12.22
CA ILE A 149 2.01 -5.61 -12.27
C ILE A 149 1.10 -6.33 -11.28
N LEU A 150 0.33 -7.30 -11.79
CA LEU A 150 -0.49 -8.18 -10.95
C LEU A 150 0.41 -9.30 -10.39
N LEU A 151 0.44 -9.47 -9.07
CA LEU A 151 1.27 -10.48 -8.41
C LEU A 151 0.53 -11.78 -8.11
N THR A 152 -0.72 -11.67 -7.69
CA THR A 152 -1.57 -12.82 -7.38
C THR A 152 -2.83 -12.77 -8.23
N GLU A 153 -3.04 -13.83 -9.01
CA GLU A 153 -4.34 -14.17 -9.57
C GLU A 153 -5.01 -15.14 -8.61
N ASN A 154 -6.00 -14.69 -7.85
CA ASN A 154 -6.85 -15.63 -7.13
C ASN A 154 -7.80 -16.24 -8.16
N LYS A 155 -7.58 -17.51 -8.53
CA LYS A 155 -8.61 -18.33 -9.16
C LYS A 155 -9.72 -18.60 -8.14
N ILE A 156 -10.62 -17.64 -7.94
CA ILE A 156 -11.89 -17.92 -7.29
C ILE A 156 -12.79 -18.54 -8.35
N GLY A 157 -12.86 -19.88 -8.36
CA GLY A 157 -13.89 -20.64 -9.08
C GLY A 157 -13.36 -21.63 -10.11
N GLY A 158 -13.36 -22.91 -9.76
CA GLY A 158 -13.06 -24.02 -10.67
C GLY A 158 -13.48 -25.38 -10.10
N TYR A 159 -14.78 -25.64 -10.14
CA TYR A 159 -15.47 -26.95 -10.17
C TYR A 159 -15.38 -27.90 -8.96
N PHE A 160 -16.53 -28.02 -8.27
CA PHE A 160 -17.16 -29.33 -8.06
C PHE A 160 -17.63 -29.89 -9.40
#